data_AF-A0A517Z166-F1
#
_entry.id   AF-A0A517Z166-F1
#
_cell.length_a   1.000
_cell.length_b   1.000
_cell.length_c   1.000
_cell.angle_alpha   90.00
_cell.angle_beta   90.00
_cell.angle_gamma   90.00
#
_symmetry.space_group_name_H-M   'P 1'
#
loop_
_entity.id
_entity.type
_entity.pdbx_description
1 polymer ?
#
loop_
_entity_poly.entity_id
_entity_poly.type
_entity_poly.pdbx_seq_one_letter_code
_entity_poly.pdbx_strand_id
1 'polypeptide(L)'
;MAVARIEWRCPRCEKRYAIREDIPEPELCPACQQAQPDSELPAIDPHYAAQRIRRHRSLRIVAQGIKAAAVLIAVGGFLFFTLSIVQGTPLITADDRLLVTAFYLAAFFGTLLNAALIYAAGGALELLIEIEHHTRLQRAASERK
;
A
#
# COMPACT_ATOMS: atom_id res chain seq x y z
N MET A 1 -3.93 44.92 4.03
CA MET A 1 -3.24 45.41 2.84
C MET A 1 -4.08 45.06 1.62
N ALA A 2 -4.61 46.04 0.90
CA ALA A 2 -5.36 45.79 -0.34
C ALA A 2 -4.36 45.42 -1.44
N VAL A 3 -4.57 44.27 -2.10
CA VAL A 3 -3.70 43.80 -3.18
C VAL A 3 -4.13 44.48 -4.48
N ALA A 4 -3.24 45.27 -5.09
CA ALA A 4 -3.47 45.87 -6.39
C ALA A 4 -3.52 44.78 -7.48
N ARG A 5 -4.50 44.89 -8.38
CA ARG A 5 -4.72 43.95 -9.48
C ARG A 5 -4.73 44.74 -10.79
N ILE A 6 -4.04 44.21 -11.80
CA ILE A 6 -3.99 44.76 -13.14
C ILE A 6 -4.80 43.87 -14.10
N GLU A 7 -5.38 44.49 -15.12
CA GLU A 7 -6.03 43.75 -16.20
C GLU A 7 -4.98 43.31 -17.22
N TRP A 8 -4.84 41.99 -17.38
CA TRP A 8 -3.97 41.38 -18.38
C TRP A 8 -4.78 40.60 -19.40
N ARG A 9 -4.31 40.57 -20.65
CA ARG A 9 -4.99 39.91 -21.76
C ARG A 9 -4.14 38.76 -22.29
N CYS A 10 -4.71 37.57 -22.34
CA CYS A 10 -3.99 36.40 -22.84
C CYS A 10 -3.65 36.57 -24.32
N PRO A 11 -2.38 36.39 -24.75
CA PRO A 11 -1.99 36.54 -26.15
C PRO A 11 -2.56 35.45 -27.06
N ARG A 12 -3.00 34.32 -26.50
CA ARG A 12 -3.51 33.16 -27.27
C ARG A 12 -5.02 33.12 -27.43
N CYS A 13 -5.78 33.60 -26.45
CA CYS A 13 -7.25 33.53 -26.47
C CYS A 13 -7.95 34.87 -26.25
N GLU A 14 -7.19 35.96 -26.13
CA GLU A 14 -7.65 37.35 -25.98
C GLU A 14 -8.59 37.65 -24.80
N LYS A 15 -8.82 36.65 -23.93
CA LYS A 15 -9.60 36.80 -22.70
C LYS A 15 -8.86 37.67 -21.69
N ARG A 16 -9.61 38.49 -20.97
CA ARG A 16 -9.11 39.38 -19.91
C ARG A 16 -9.10 38.66 -18.57
N TYR A 17 -8.03 38.84 -17.81
CA TYR A 17 -7.83 38.27 -16.48
C TYR A 17 -7.33 39.35 -15.55
N ALA A 18 -7.76 39.28 -14.28
CA ALA A 18 -7.20 40.11 -13.22
C ALA A 18 -6.04 39.36 -12.57
N ILE A 19 -4.81 39.80 -12.82
CA ILE A 19 -3.61 39.28 -12.16
C ILE A 19 -3.12 40.30 -11.13
N ARG A 20 -2.38 39.83 -10.14
CA ARG A 20 -1.81 40.71 -9.12
C ARG A 20 -0.61 41.45 -9.72
N GLU A 21 -0.44 42.70 -9.33
CA GLU A 21 0.65 43.57 -9.83
C GLU A 21 2.05 43.07 -9.42
N ASP A 22 2.14 42.25 -8.36
CA ASP A 22 3.39 41.72 -7.82
C ASP A 22 3.89 40.43 -8.51
N ILE A 23 3.18 39.94 -9.52
CA ILE A 23 3.53 38.69 -10.22
C ILE A 23 3.90 39.02 -11.68
N PRO A 24 4.98 38.44 -12.24
CA PRO A 24 5.31 38.60 -13.65
C PRO A 24 4.17 38.11 -14.55
N GLU A 25 3.92 38.82 -15.66
CA GLU A 25 2.84 38.48 -16.60
C GLU A 25 3.03 37.07 -17.15
N PRO A 26 2.08 36.14 -16.96
CA PRO A 26 2.20 34.77 -17.43
C PRO A 26 2.11 34.70 -18.95
N GLU A 27 2.86 33.81 -19.60
CA GLU A 27 2.85 33.68 -21.07
C GLU A 27 1.50 33.18 -21.62
N LEU A 28 0.78 32.36 -20.83
CA LEU A 28 -0.48 31.73 -21.22
C LEU A 28 -1.47 31.76 -20.06
N CYS A 29 -2.77 31.89 -20.37
CA CYS A 29 -3.81 31.77 -19.35
C CYS A 29 -4.00 30.32 -18.90
N PRO A 30 -4.60 30.08 -17.71
CA PRO A 30 -4.78 28.73 -17.17
C PRO A 30 -5.50 27.76 -18.12
N ALA A 31 -6.49 28.27 -18.86
CA ALA A 31 -7.23 27.47 -19.85
C ALA A 31 -6.36 27.10 -21.06
N CYS A 32 -5.49 28.00 -21.52
CA CYS A 32 -4.58 27.74 -22.63
C CYS A 32 -3.37 26.89 -22.23
N GLN A 33 -2.98 26.93 -20.96
CA GLN A 33 -1.92 26.10 -20.39
C GLN A 33 -2.38 24.65 -20.21
N GLN A 34 -3.64 24.43 -19.85
CA GLN A 34 -4.25 23.09 -19.77
C GLN A 34 -4.56 22.49 -21.16
N ALA A 35 -4.73 23.32 -22.19
CA ALA A 35 -5.01 22.88 -23.54
C ALA A 35 -3.75 22.58 -24.38
N GLN A 36 -2.56 22.58 -23.76
CA GLN A 36 -1.36 22.11 -24.42
C GLN A 36 -1.49 20.58 -24.53
N PRO A 37 -1.65 20.03 -25.74
CA PRO A 37 -1.78 18.59 -25.90
C PRO A 37 -0.51 17.97 -25.35
N ASP A 38 -0.70 17.03 -24.44
CA ASP A 38 0.35 16.28 -23.76
C ASP A 38 1.52 16.05 -24.71
N SER A 39 2.64 16.72 -24.43
CA SER A 39 3.93 16.48 -25.05
C SER A 39 4.14 14.97 -25.14
N GLU A 40 4.38 14.49 -26.36
CA GLU A 40 4.75 13.12 -26.72
C GLU A 40 5.22 12.32 -25.50
N LEU A 41 4.37 11.41 -25.03
CA LEU A 41 4.79 10.39 -24.07
C LEU A 41 6.03 9.72 -24.66
N PRO A 42 7.21 9.80 -24.02
CA PRO A 42 8.35 9.04 -24.49
C PRO A 42 7.93 7.58 -24.44
N ALA A 43 8.07 6.89 -25.59
CA ALA A 43 7.77 5.47 -25.71
C ALA A 43 8.47 4.74 -24.56
N ILE A 44 7.66 4.28 -23.59
CA ILE A 44 8.17 3.51 -22.46
C ILE A 44 8.83 2.29 -23.06
N ASP A 45 10.14 2.16 -22.86
CA ASP A 45 10.91 1.05 -23.40
C ASP A 45 10.22 -0.28 -23.02
N PRO A 46 9.72 -1.06 -23.99
CA PRO A 46 8.85 -2.21 -23.72
C PRO A 46 9.55 -3.26 -22.86
N HIS A 47 10.89 -3.31 -22.89
CA HIS A 47 11.68 -4.17 -22.01
C HIS A 47 11.59 -3.75 -20.54
N TYR A 48 11.58 -2.44 -20.25
CA TYR A 48 11.46 -1.93 -18.88
C TYR A 48 10.04 -2.16 -18.31
N ALA A 49 9.01 -2.02 -19.15
CA ALA A 49 7.63 -2.33 -18.76
C ALA A 49 7.43 -3.82 -18.46
N ALA A 50 7.97 -4.71 -19.30
CA ALA A 50 7.85 -6.16 -19.13
C ALA A 50 8.57 -6.69 -17.87
N GLN A 51 9.76 -6.15 -17.57
CA GLN A 51 10.54 -6.56 -16.39
C GLN A 51 9.89 -6.09 -15.09
N ARG A 52 9.23 -4.91 -15.10
CA ARG A 52 8.48 -4.35 -13.96
C ARG A 52 7.22 -5.16 -13.62
N ILE A 53 6.48 -5.62 -14.63
CA ILE A 53 5.27 -6.45 -14.44
C ILE A 53 5.61 -7.81 -13.79
N ARG A 54 6.74 -8.43 -14.18
CA ARG A 54 7.16 -9.73 -13.61
C ARG A 54 7.54 -9.63 -12.14
N ARG A 55 8.24 -8.57 -11.72
CA ARG A 55 8.73 -8.42 -10.33
C ARG A 55 7.61 -8.13 -9.33
N HIS A 56 6.58 -7.38 -9.73
CA HIS A 56 5.42 -7.15 -8.86
C HIS A 56 4.55 -8.40 -8.69
N ARG A 57 4.54 -9.30 -9.69
CA ARG A 57 3.77 -10.55 -9.61
C ARG A 57 4.35 -11.51 -8.57
N SER A 58 5.68 -11.66 -8.51
CA SER A 58 6.31 -12.55 -7.52
C SER A 58 6.12 -12.04 -6.08
N LEU A 59 6.25 -10.73 -5.84
CA LEU A 59 6.03 -10.13 -4.52
C LEU A 59 4.59 -10.30 -4.02
N ARG A 60 3.58 -10.14 -4.89
CA ARG A 60 2.18 -10.41 -4.53
C ARG A 60 1.94 -11.88 -4.20
N ILE A 61 2.54 -12.80 -4.97
CA ILE A 61 2.44 -14.24 -4.70
C ILE A 61 3.05 -14.57 -3.34
N VAL A 62 4.20 -13.98 -3.00
CA VAL A 62 4.82 -14.16 -1.68
C VAL A 62 3.92 -13.64 -0.56
N ALA A 63 3.36 -12.43 -0.71
CA ALA A 63 2.44 -11.86 0.29
C ALA A 63 1.19 -12.74 0.49
N GLN A 64 0.59 -13.21 -0.60
CA GLN A 64 -0.54 -14.15 -0.53
C GLN A 64 -0.13 -15.49 0.11
N GLY A 65 1.06 -15.99 -0.20
CA GLY A 65 1.62 -17.20 0.41
C GLY A 65 1.78 -17.07 1.92
N ILE A 66 2.28 -15.93 2.41
CA ILE A 66 2.41 -15.65 3.86
C ILE A 66 1.03 -15.62 4.54
N LYS A 67 0.04 -14.95 3.93
CA LYS A 67 -1.33 -14.91 4.45
C LYS A 67 -1.96 -16.31 4.50
N ALA A 68 -1.79 -17.10 3.45
CA ALA A 68 -2.28 -18.47 3.40
C ALA A 68 -1.61 -19.36 4.47
N ALA A 69 -0.30 -19.23 4.66
CA ALA A 69 0.43 -19.94 5.71
C ALA A 69 -0.08 -19.57 7.11
N ALA A 70 -0.33 -18.29 7.38
CA ALA A 70 -0.90 -17.84 8.66
C ALA A 70 -2.27 -18.49 8.93
N VAL A 71 -3.15 -18.55 7.93
CA VAL A 71 -4.46 -19.21 8.04
C VAL A 71 -4.29 -20.69 8.31
N LEU A 72 -3.37 -21.37 7.62
CA LEU A 72 -3.10 -22.80 7.85
C LEU A 72 -2.58 -23.06 9.27
N ILE A 73 -1.71 -22.19 9.80
CA ILE A 73 -1.23 -22.29 11.19
C ILE A 73 -2.39 -22.12 12.17
N ALA A 74 -3.27 -21.14 11.96
CA ALA A 74 -4.43 -20.92 12.82
C ALA A 74 -5.39 -22.12 12.82
N VAL A 75 -5.72 -22.65 11.62
CA VAL A 75 -6.58 -23.83 11.47
C VAL A 75 -5.92 -25.07 12.08
N GLY A 76 -4.63 -25.27 11.83
CA GLY A 76 -3.87 -26.38 12.41
C GLY A 76 -3.82 -26.32 13.95
N GLY A 77 -3.57 -25.13 14.51
CA GLY A 77 -3.61 -24.91 15.96
C GLY A 77 -4.98 -25.16 16.57
N PHE A 78 -6.05 -24.73 15.88
CA PHE A 78 -7.43 -25.01 16.31
C PHE A 78 -7.77 -26.50 16.27
N LEU A 79 -7.44 -27.19 15.18
CA LEU A 79 -7.64 -28.63 15.07
C LEU A 79 -6.84 -29.41 16.11
N PHE A 80 -5.59 -29.02 16.37
CA PHE A 80 -4.77 -29.64 17.40
C PHE A 80 -5.37 -29.45 18.81
N PHE A 81 -5.85 -28.23 19.10
CA PHE A 81 -6.49 -27.91 20.37
C PHE A 81 -7.78 -28.72 20.58
N THR A 82 -8.66 -28.78 19.58
CA THR A 82 -9.90 -29.58 19.67
C THR A 82 -9.61 -31.07 19.80
N LEU A 83 -8.63 -31.59 19.06
CA LEU A 83 -8.21 -32.99 19.16
C LEU A 83 -7.67 -33.31 20.56
N SER A 84 -6.87 -32.40 21.14
CA SER A 84 -6.31 -32.56 22.48
C SER A 84 -7.40 -32.59 23.55
N ILE A 85 -8.44 -31.77 23.43
CA ILE A 85 -9.60 -31.79 24.33
C ILE A 85 -10.38 -33.11 24.20
N VAL A 86 -10.66 -33.55 22.96
CA VAL A 86 -11.47 -34.75 22.71
C VAL A 86 -10.76 -36.03 23.14
N GLN A 87 -9.47 -36.14 22.85
CA GLN A 87 -8.68 -37.32 23.21
C GLN A 87 -8.25 -37.33 24.67
N GLY A 88 -8.45 -36.22 25.39
CA GLY A 88 -8.03 -36.06 26.78
C GLY A 88 -6.53 -36.30 26.96
N THR A 89 -5.71 -35.99 25.94
CA THR A 89 -4.30 -36.33 25.93
C THR A 89 -3.58 -35.61 27.09
N PRO A 90 -3.05 -36.35 28.08
CA PRO A 90 -2.25 -35.72 29.12
C PRO A 90 -0.82 -35.58 28.57
N LEU A 91 -0.51 -34.50 27.84
CA LEU A 91 0.89 -34.19 27.55
C LEU A 91 1.67 -33.82 28.83
N ILE A 92 0.96 -33.48 29.90
CA ILE A 92 1.51 -33.09 31.18
C ILE A 92 0.77 -33.91 32.25
N THR A 93 1.45 -34.86 32.87
CA THR A 93 1.01 -35.51 34.11
C THR A 93 1.16 -34.51 35.26
N ALA A 94 0.33 -33.46 35.27
CA ALA A 94 0.20 -32.58 36.42
C ALA A 94 -1.06 -32.99 37.17
N ASP A 95 -0.93 -33.20 38.48
CA ASP A 95 -2.06 -33.49 39.37
C ASP A 95 -3.11 -32.37 39.34
N ASP A 96 -2.71 -31.16 38.94
CA ASP A 96 -3.58 -29.99 38.80
C ASP A 96 -4.16 -29.83 37.39
N ARG A 97 -5.40 -30.30 37.22
CA ARG A 97 -6.22 -30.10 36.00
C ARG A 97 -6.33 -28.64 35.57
N LEU A 98 -6.30 -27.72 36.54
CA LEU A 98 -6.42 -26.28 36.30
C LEU A 98 -5.17 -25.73 35.59
N LEU A 99 -3.98 -26.19 36.00
CA LEU A 99 -2.70 -25.81 35.39
C LEU A 99 -2.60 -26.35 33.96
N VAL A 100 -2.98 -27.62 33.74
CA VAL A 100 -3.01 -28.21 32.40
C VAL A 100 -3.92 -27.42 31.46
N THR A 101 -5.13 -27.09 31.92
CA THR A 101 -6.11 -26.33 31.12
C THR A 101 -5.61 -24.93 30.80
N ALA A 102 -4.99 -24.24 31.76
CA ALA A 102 -4.36 -22.94 31.56
C ALA A 102 -3.23 -22.99 30.52
N PHE A 103 -2.39 -24.04 30.55
CA PHE A 103 -1.34 -24.23 29.55
C PHE A 103 -1.90 -24.44 28.13
N TYR A 104 -2.94 -25.27 27.96
CA TYR A 104 -3.57 -25.46 26.66
C TYR A 104 -4.21 -24.19 26.12
N LEU A 105 -4.88 -23.41 26.97
CA LEU A 105 -5.42 -22.10 26.59
C LEU A 105 -4.31 -21.14 26.19
N ALA A 106 -3.24 -21.04 26.99
CA ALA A 106 -2.10 -20.18 26.69
C ALA A 106 -1.42 -20.57 25.36
N ALA A 107 -1.23 -21.87 25.12
CA ALA A 107 -0.69 -22.37 23.85
C ALA A 107 -1.60 -22.02 22.67
N PHE A 108 -2.91 -22.24 22.80
CA PHE A 108 -3.89 -21.91 21.77
C PHE A 108 -3.89 -20.40 21.45
N PHE A 109 -4.02 -19.53 22.46
CA PHE A 109 -3.96 -18.09 22.24
C PHE A 109 -2.60 -17.63 21.69
N GLY A 110 -1.50 -18.25 22.12
CA GLY A 110 -0.17 -18.00 21.56
C GLY A 110 -0.11 -18.33 20.07
N THR A 111 -0.68 -19.46 19.64
CA THR A 111 -0.74 -19.80 18.21
C THR A 111 -1.62 -18.83 17.40
N LEU A 112 -2.77 -18.41 17.94
CA LEU A 112 -3.63 -17.42 17.29
C LEU A 112 -2.95 -16.06 17.17
N LEU A 113 -2.28 -15.60 18.24
CA LEU A 113 -1.56 -14.33 18.24
C LEU A 113 -0.42 -14.36 17.20
N ASN A 114 0.34 -15.46 17.15
CA ASN A 114 1.41 -15.61 16.17
C ASN A 114 0.87 -15.63 14.74
N ALA A 115 -0.20 -16.38 14.47
CA ALA A 115 -0.87 -16.38 13.17
C ALA A 115 -1.36 -14.98 12.78
N ALA A 116 -1.95 -14.24 13.71
CA ALA A 116 -2.40 -12.86 13.49
C ALA A 116 -1.23 -11.92 13.14
N LEU A 117 -0.09 -12.04 13.84
CA LEU A 117 1.12 -11.26 13.54
C LEU A 117 1.68 -11.57 12.15
N ILE A 118 1.75 -12.86 11.77
CA ILE A 118 2.21 -13.27 10.44
C ILE A 118 1.26 -12.72 9.35
N TYR A 119 -0.05 -12.80 9.58
CA TYR A 119 -1.05 -12.26 8.67
C TYR A 119 -0.90 -10.73 8.51
N ALA A 120 -0.76 -10.02 9.63
CA ALA A 120 -0.56 -8.58 9.66
C ALA A 120 0.74 -8.17 8.94
N ALA A 121 1.83 -8.91 9.15
CA ALA A 121 3.09 -8.70 8.43
C ALA A 121 2.91 -8.85 6.91
N GLY A 122 2.15 -9.85 6.46
CA GLY A 122 1.80 -10.02 5.05
C GLY A 122 1.00 -8.83 4.49
N GLY A 123 0.08 -8.25 5.28
CA GLY A 123 -0.65 -7.03 4.92
C GLY A 123 0.24 -5.78 4.87
N ALA A 124 1.12 -5.61 5.86
CA ALA A 124 2.06 -4.48 5.90
C ALA A 124 3.02 -4.47 4.70
N LEU A 125 3.45 -5.66 4.25
CA LEU A 125 4.32 -5.81 3.09
C LEU A 125 3.61 -5.40 1.79
N GLU A 126 2.32 -5.72 1.67
CA GLU A 126 1.48 -5.29 0.53
C GLU A 126 1.33 -3.76 0.49
N LEU A 127 1.14 -3.14 1.65
CA LEU A 127 1.00 -1.68 1.79
C LEU A 127 2.32 -0.95 1.50
N LEU A 128 3.45 -1.51 1.92
CA LEU A 128 4.79 -1.01 1.56
C LEU A 128 5.03 -1.02 0.05
N ILE A 129 4.63 -2.10 -0.63
CA ILE A 129 4.73 -2.19 -2.10
C ILE A 129 3.89 -1.10 -2.77
N GLU A 130 2.69 -0.83 -2.26
CA GLU A 130 1.80 0.20 -2.80
C GLU A 130 2.36 1.62 -2.60
N ILE A 131 2.89 1.93 -1.42
CA ILE A 131 3.55 3.22 -1.15
C ILE A 131 4.77 3.41 -2.07
N GLU A 132 5.61 2.39 -2.22
CA GLU A 132 6.77 2.46 -3.11
C GLU A 132 6.32 2.70 -4.57
N HIS A 133 5.22 2.07 -4.98
CA HIS A 133 4.67 2.26 -6.32
C HIS A 133 4.24 3.71 -6.56
N HIS A 134 3.46 4.30 -5.64
CA HIS A 134 2.98 5.67 -5.77
C HIS A 134 4.08 6.72 -5.66
N THR A 135 5.03 6.55 -4.73
CA THR A 135 6.16 7.48 -4.57
C THR A 135 7.06 7.51 -5.80
N ARG A 136 7.31 6.36 -6.44
CA ARG A 136 8.06 6.29 -7.70
C ARG A 136 7.32 6.99 -8.85
N LEU A 137 6.00 6.86 -8.93
CA LEU A 137 5.18 7.56 -9.94
C LEU A 137 5.25 9.08 -9.75
N GLN A 138 5.20 9.56 -8.50
CA GLN A 138 5.30 10.98 -8.21
C GLN A 138 6.68 11.57 -8.59
N ARG A 139 7.78 10.85 -8.28
CA ARG A 139 9.13 11.28 -8.70
C ARG A 139 9.27 11.36 -10.22
N ALA A 140 8.77 10.35 -10.93
CA ALA A 140 8.80 10.33 -12.39
C ALA A 140 7.95 11.44 -13.03
N ALA A 141 6.95 11.96 -12.30
CA ALA A 141 6.15 13.12 -12.73
C ALA A 141 6.81 14.46 -12.38
N SER A 142 7.53 14.55 -11.25
CA SER A 142 8.23 15.78 -10.84
C SER A 142 9.48 16.05 -11.67
N GLU A 143 10.18 15.02 -12.15
CA GLU A 143 11.36 15.16 -13.04
C GLU A 143 10.98 15.64 -14.45
N ARG A 144 9.69 15.73 -14.78
CA ARG A 144 9.18 16.20 -16.08
C ARG A 144 8.68 17.64 -16.07
N LYS A 145 8.75 18.34 -14.94
CA LYS A 145 8.41 19.77 -14.81
C LYS A 145 9.69 20.59 -14.74
#